data_AF-A0AA38IF80-F1
#
_entry.id   AF-A0AA38IF80-F1
#
_cell.length_a   1.000
_cell.length_b   1.000
_cell.length_c   1.000
_cell.angle_alpha   90.00
_cell.angle_beta   90.00
_cell.angle_gamma   90.00
#
_symmetry.space_group_name_H-M   'P 1'
#
loop_
_entity.id
_entity.type
_entity.pdbx_description
1 polymer ?
#
loop_
_entity_poly.entity_id
_entity_poly.type
_entity_poly.pdbx_seq_one_letter_code
_entity_poly.pdbx_strand_id
1 'polypeptide(L)'
;MVSERTLAEEMAAIQDAASSHSGVSEFYSGKTVFITGGTGFMGKVLLEKLLRSCPGVAKIYLLIRPKKGQDAHERLKLLLCSPVHVSTAYCNCDRSDVKEVIYPPPVGPDQVTSLVDCLEESLLDSLTTKLVGNRPNTYTFTKALAECWLKENKGDLPLVIVRPSIVLCSFSGPMKGWVDNWNGPTGIIAAAGKGLFRTMLCDPEKVADLVPVDMVINLMLVSAWNIGTTKSKDMPIPVYNCSTGQRKPITWSNFVGLCFKYMRKHPFSEVTWYPDGTVTASRSLNIFNKYLLHWLPAYILDSLVWITGGKPIMVRIQDKLSKAATCLEYFTTNEWRFDDENVRTLNLTLSEKDREEFSFDVAKIDWEQYVEDYVLGIRRFIFKEDVASIPKARKQVSRLYWVYRCLQVVSVMCMWHFLTLRYAPLRQLWGNALRLLIHLARMLPFV
;
A
#
# COMPACT_ATOMS: atom_id res chain seq x y z
N MET A 1 54.73 35.30 6.17
CA MET A 1 54.06 34.07 6.68
C MET A 1 52.73 34.43 7.33
N VAL A 2 51.86 35.16 6.63
CA VAL A 2 50.46 35.35 7.01
C VAL A 2 49.70 34.20 6.36
N SER A 3 49.77 33.06 7.04
CA SER A 3 48.69 32.09 7.23
C SER A 3 47.91 31.56 6.02
N GLU A 4 48.46 30.52 5.36
CA GLU A 4 47.66 29.52 4.63
C GLU A 4 46.69 28.76 5.59
N ARG A 5 46.95 28.80 6.91
CA ARG A 5 46.07 28.22 7.94
C ARG A 5 44.72 28.93 8.06
N THR A 6 44.65 30.25 7.85
CA THR A 6 43.40 31.01 7.96
C THR A 6 42.51 30.83 6.73
N LEU A 7 43.08 30.62 5.54
CA LEU A 7 42.30 30.26 4.35
C LEU A 7 41.70 28.87 4.47
N ALA A 8 42.45 27.89 5.01
CA ALA A 8 41.92 26.55 5.26
C ALA A 8 40.83 26.55 6.36
N GLU A 9 40.99 27.34 7.41
CA GLU A 9 40.00 27.52 8.47
C GLU A 9 38.76 28.30 8.00
N GLU A 10 38.93 29.33 7.17
CA GLU A 10 37.81 30.05 6.53
C GLU A 10 37.09 29.19 5.50
N MET A 11 37.81 28.38 4.70
CA MET A 11 37.19 27.43 3.77
C MET A 11 36.46 26.31 4.51
N ALA A 12 37.01 25.80 5.61
CA ALA A 12 36.33 24.84 6.48
C ALA A 12 35.09 25.47 7.14
N ALA A 13 35.16 26.72 7.60
CA ALA A 13 34.02 27.46 8.15
C ALA A 13 32.95 27.80 7.10
N ILE A 14 33.33 28.04 5.83
CA ILE A 14 32.41 28.22 4.70
C ILE A 14 31.76 26.88 4.31
N GLN A 15 32.50 25.78 4.39
CA GLN A 15 31.99 24.43 4.14
C GLN A 15 31.07 23.94 5.28
N ASP A 16 31.36 24.30 6.53
CA ASP A 16 30.50 24.10 7.70
C ASP A 16 29.28 25.04 7.71
N ALA A 17 29.42 26.28 7.22
CA ALA A 17 28.29 27.18 7.03
C ALA A 17 27.36 26.68 5.91
N ALA A 18 27.92 26.17 4.80
CA ALA A 18 27.16 25.56 3.71
C ALA A 18 26.53 24.21 4.09
N SER A 19 27.10 23.47 5.04
CA SER A 19 26.51 22.23 5.58
C SER A 19 25.40 22.48 6.63
N SER A 20 25.34 23.69 7.21
CA SER A 20 24.37 24.04 8.25
C SER A 20 22.98 24.45 7.74
N HIS A 21 22.85 24.82 6.46
CA HIS A 21 21.60 25.31 5.87
C HIS A 21 20.96 24.28 4.93
N SER A 22 19.65 24.07 5.07
CA SER A 22 18.88 23.16 4.21
C SER A 22 18.57 23.86 2.89
N GLY A 23 19.21 23.41 1.80
CA GLY A 23 19.01 24.00 0.48
C GLY A 23 17.60 23.76 -0.05
N VAL A 24 16.99 22.63 0.33
CA VAL A 24 15.60 22.29 -0.01
C VAL A 24 14.63 23.22 0.73
N SER A 25 14.74 23.36 2.05
CA SER A 25 13.87 24.24 2.83
C SER A 25 14.01 25.71 2.40
N GLU A 26 15.22 26.17 2.15
CA GLU A 26 15.50 27.54 1.74
C GLU A 26 14.88 27.86 0.37
N PHE A 27 14.92 26.93 -0.58
CA PHE A 27 14.27 27.09 -1.88
C PHE A 27 12.78 27.38 -1.79
N TYR A 28 12.09 26.77 -0.82
CA TYR A 28 10.67 27.01 -0.57
C TYR A 28 10.40 28.31 0.21
N SER A 29 11.43 28.93 0.80
CA SER A 29 11.30 30.19 1.52
C SER A 29 10.83 31.32 0.59
N GLY A 30 9.81 32.07 1.02
CA GLY A 30 9.20 33.13 0.22
C GLY A 30 8.37 32.63 -0.97
N LYS A 31 8.31 31.32 -1.25
CA LYS A 31 7.56 30.77 -2.38
C LYS A 31 6.07 30.65 -2.11
N THR A 32 5.32 30.63 -3.20
CA THR A 32 3.89 30.29 -3.21
C THR A 32 3.70 28.91 -3.85
N VAL A 33 2.90 28.05 -3.24
CA VAL A 33 2.73 26.63 -3.67
C VAL A 33 1.23 26.23 -3.74
N PHE A 34 0.82 25.28 -4.60
CA PHE A 34 -0.61 25.01 -4.90
C PHE A 34 -1.03 23.51 -5.05
N ILE A 35 -1.74 22.84 -4.10
CA ILE A 35 -2.19 21.44 -4.36
C ILE A 35 -3.39 21.34 -5.29
N THR A 36 -3.22 20.53 -6.33
CA THR A 36 -4.32 19.75 -6.91
C THR A 36 -4.42 18.36 -6.26
N GLY A 37 -5.56 18.07 -5.61
CA GLY A 37 -5.73 16.82 -4.84
C GLY A 37 -5.28 16.87 -3.38
N GLY A 38 -5.22 18.05 -2.75
CA GLY A 38 -4.60 18.22 -1.43
C GLY A 38 -5.35 17.59 -0.27
N THR A 39 -6.61 17.27 -0.51
CA THR A 39 -7.44 16.54 0.44
C THR A 39 -7.22 15.03 0.42
N GLY A 40 -6.50 14.50 -0.59
CA GLY A 40 -6.20 13.08 -0.73
C GLY A 40 -5.05 12.66 0.18
N PHE A 41 -4.93 11.35 0.43
CA PHE A 41 -3.95 10.75 1.34
C PHE A 41 -2.54 11.37 1.27
N MET A 42 -1.95 11.38 0.07
CA MET A 42 -0.62 11.95 -0.15
C MET A 42 -0.59 13.47 0.01
N GLY A 43 -1.63 14.16 -0.45
CA GLY A 43 -1.76 15.60 -0.31
C GLY A 43 -1.73 16.03 1.15
N LYS A 44 -2.26 15.22 2.08
CA LYS A 44 -2.18 15.52 3.52
C LYS A 44 -0.77 15.38 4.06
N VAL A 45 -0.05 14.34 3.67
CA VAL A 45 1.33 14.15 4.15
C VAL A 45 2.24 15.26 3.61
N LEU A 46 1.99 15.70 2.38
CA LEU A 46 2.67 16.83 1.79
C LEU A 46 2.34 18.16 2.49
N LEU A 47 1.09 18.35 2.96
CA LEU A 47 0.66 19.45 3.83
C LEU A 47 1.52 19.56 5.05
N GLU A 48 1.59 18.45 5.77
CA GLU A 48 2.26 18.42 7.04
C GLU A 48 3.75 18.59 6.83
N LYS A 49 4.32 17.92 5.82
CA LYS A 49 5.74 18.00 5.53
C LYS A 49 6.18 19.41 5.16
N LEU A 50 5.43 20.12 4.32
CA LEU A 50 5.80 21.49 3.94
C LEU A 50 5.64 22.48 5.10
N LEU A 51 4.60 22.33 5.93
CA LEU A 51 4.44 23.18 7.11
C LEU A 51 5.51 22.93 8.18
N ARG A 52 5.93 21.66 8.35
CA ARG A 52 6.92 21.28 9.36
C ARG A 52 8.35 21.56 8.92
N SER A 53 8.69 21.23 7.67
CA SER A 53 10.06 21.21 7.18
C SER A 53 10.44 22.41 6.32
N CYS A 54 9.45 23.18 5.84
CA CYS A 54 9.67 24.38 5.04
C CYS A 54 8.91 25.59 5.63
N PRO A 55 9.20 26.02 6.88
CA PRO A 55 8.43 27.05 7.57
C PRO A 55 8.46 28.42 6.89
N GLY A 56 9.43 28.66 5.99
CA GLY A 56 9.56 29.90 5.22
C GLY A 56 8.59 30.05 4.05
N VAL A 57 7.75 29.04 3.74
CA VAL A 57 6.78 29.14 2.63
C VAL A 57 5.81 30.31 2.88
N ALA A 58 5.71 31.22 1.91
CA ALA A 58 4.93 32.44 2.07
C ALA A 58 3.42 32.21 1.97
N LYS A 59 2.99 31.39 1.00
CA LYS A 59 1.57 31.12 0.77
C LYS A 59 1.33 29.77 0.15
N ILE A 60 0.20 29.18 0.52
CA ILE A 60 -0.18 27.87 0.06
C ILE A 60 -1.64 27.87 -0.40
N TYR A 61 -1.86 27.58 -1.68
CA TYR A 61 -3.17 27.43 -2.29
C TYR A 61 -3.57 25.95 -2.35
N LEU A 62 -4.87 25.66 -2.22
CA LEU A 62 -5.41 24.31 -2.33
C LEU A 62 -6.63 24.31 -3.26
N LEU A 63 -6.60 23.45 -4.28
CA LEU A 63 -7.77 23.15 -5.08
C LEU A 63 -8.59 22.05 -4.39
N ILE A 64 -9.73 22.45 -3.82
CA ILE A 64 -10.66 21.55 -3.14
C ILE A 64 -11.94 21.46 -3.96
N ARG A 65 -12.24 20.27 -4.48
CA ARG A 65 -13.54 19.98 -5.08
C ARG A 65 -14.57 19.69 -3.98
N PRO A 66 -15.86 19.99 -4.14
CA PRO A 66 -16.89 19.49 -3.22
C PRO A 66 -17.01 17.95 -3.28
N LYS A 67 -17.58 17.33 -2.24
CA LYS A 67 -17.94 15.89 -2.24
C LYS A 67 -19.42 15.78 -1.86
N LYS A 68 -20.10 14.69 -2.25
CA LYS A 68 -21.51 14.46 -1.87
C LYS A 68 -21.68 14.62 -0.35
N GLY A 69 -22.42 15.65 0.07
CA GLY A 69 -22.70 15.97 1.48
C GLY A 69 -21.60 16.73 2.24
N GLN A 70 -20.57 17.25 1.58
CA GLN A 70 -19.53 18.10 2.19
C GLN A 70 -19.11 19.22 1.24
N ASP A 71 -19.18 20.46 1.71
CA ASP A 71 -18.72 21.62 0.94
C ASP A 71 -17.18 21.77 0.96
N ALA A 72 -16.65 22.69 0.16
CA ALA A 72 -15.21 22.91 0.06
C ALA A 72 -14.60 23.48 1.36
N HIS A 73 -15.35 24.28 2.13
CA HIS A 73 -14.90 24.87 3.40
C HIS A 73 -14.82 23.84 4.53
N GLU A 74 -15.79 22.92 4.62
CA GLU A 74 -15.77 21.79 5.54
C GLU A 74 -14.59 20.85 5.27
N ARG A 75 -14.28 20.64 3.98
CA ARG A 75 -13.11 19.85 3.56
C ARG A 75 -11.79 20.58 3.83
N LEU A 76 -11.76 21.91 3.75
CA LEU A 76 -10.60 22.75 4.06
C LEU A 76 -10.27 22.78 5.57
N LYS A 77 -11.29 22.81 6.44
CA LYS A 77 -11.09 22.74 7.91
C LYS A 77 -10.28 21.53 8.38
N LEU A 78 -10.21 20.48 7.56
CA LEU A 78 -9.55 19.22 7.89
C LEU A 78 -8.11 19.12 7.34
N LEU A 79 -7.69 20.02 6.43
CA LEU A 79 -6.65 19.73 5.44
C LEU A 79 -6.03 21.04 4.91
N LEU A 80 -4.79 21.37 5.24
CA LEU A 80 -4.18 22.64 4.86
C LEU A 80 -2.74 22.44 4.35
N CYS A 81 -2.49 22.42 3.02
CA CYS A 81 -1.23 22.85 2.32
C CYS A 81 -0.54 21.99 1.20
N SER A 82 -0.15 22.63 0.07
CA SER A 82 0.96 22.47 -0.94
C SER A 82 1.35 21.17 -1.72
N PRO A 83 1.79 21.21 -3.03
CA PRO A 83 1.84 20.13 -4.06
C PRO A 83 3.21 19.50 -4.44
N VAL A 84 3.11 18.37 -5.16
CA VAL A 84 3.73 18.05 -6.47
C VAL A 84 2.72 17.19 -7.26
N HIS A 85 2.81 17.09 -8.60
CA HIS A 85 1.96 16.14 -9.35
C HIS A 85 2.37 14.69 -9.08
N VAL A 86 1.44 13.90 -8.55
CA VAL A 86 1.67 12.47 -8.23
C VAL A 86 1.09 11.56 -9.31
N SER A 87 1.95 10.78 -9.96
CA SER A 87 1.56 9.72 -10.91
C SER A 87 1.47 8.35 -10.19
N THR A 88 1.82 7.27 -10.87
CA THR A 88 1.91 5.90 -10.33
C THR A 88 2.97 5.14 -11.10
N ALA A 89 3.81 4.33 -10.45
CA ALA A 89 4.78 3.45 -11.11
C ALA A 89 4.11 2.45 -12.04
N TYR A 90 2.84 2.12 -11.76
CA TYR A 90 2.02 1.26 -12.59
C TYR A 90 1.48 1.93 -13.87
N CYS A 91 1.82 3.19 -14.15
CA CYS A 91 1.39 3.88 -15.36
C CYS A 91 1.85 3.19 -16.65
N ASN A 92 2.83 2.28 -16.58
CA ASN A 92 3.33 1.49 -17.71
C ASN A 92 3.45 0.00 -17.35
N CYS A 93 2.51 -0.51 -16.54
CA CYS A 93 2.52 -1.90 -16.06
C CYS A 93 2.27 -2.96 -17.14
N ASP A 94 1.95 -2.55 -18.37
CA ASP A 94 1.92 -3.38 -19.58
C ASP A 94 3.33 -3.85 -20.01
N ARG A 95 4.39 -3.37 -19.37
CA ARG A 95 5.80 -3.72 -19.60
C ARG A 95 6.40 -4.31 -18.33
N SER A 96 7.36 -5.23 -18.46
CA SER A 96 8.11 -5.83 -17.34
C SER A 96 9.16 -4.88 -16.75
N ASP A 97 9.86 -4.16 -17.63
CA ASP A 97 10.96 -3.25 -17.29
C ASP A 97 10.53 -1.80 -17.57
N VAL A 98 10.33 -1.03 -16.50
CA VAL A 98 9.85 0.36 -16.58
C VAL A 98 10.99 1.31 -16.20
N LYS A 99 11.55 1.95 -17.22
CA LYS A 99 12.61 2.97 -17.08
C LYS A 99 12.02 4.31 -16.64
N GLU A 100 12.89 5.16 -16.13
CA GLU A 100 12.58 6.53 -15.71
C GLU A 100 12.45 7.50 -16.91
N VAL A 101 11.52 7.18 -17.81
CA VAL A 101 11.15 8.01 -18.98
C VAL A 101 9.64 8.00 -19.17
N ILE A 102 9.09 9.04 -19.83
CA ILE A 102 7.67 9.07 -20.24
C ILE A 102 7.49 8.18 -21.46
N TYR A 103 6.60 7.21 -21.36
CA TYR A 103 6.24 6.32 -22.47
C TYR A 103 4.99 6.84 -23.17
N PRO A 104 4.99 6.95 -24.50
CA PRO A 104 3.79 7.36 -25.22
C PRO A 104 2.66 6.33 -25.03
N PRO A 105 1.40 6.76 -24.86
CA PRO A 105 0.27 5.85 -24.75
C PRO A 105 -0.13 5.39 -26.17
N PRO A 106 -0.87 4.28 -26.31
CA PRO A 106 -1.34 3.83 -27.63
C PRO A 106 -2.31 4.81 -28.32
N VAL A 107 -2.98 5.68 -27.54
CA VAL A 107 -3.90 6.72 -28.02
C VAL A 107 -3.60 8.02 -27.28
N GLY A 108 -3.65 9.16 -27.99
CA GLY A 108 -3.31 10.46 -27.41
C GLY A 108 -4.37 11.00 -26.44
N PRO A 109 -4.00 11.85 -25.46
CA PRO A 109 -4.94 12.41 -24.49
C PRO A 109 -6.09 13.22 -25.12
N ASP A 110 -5.80 14.02 -26.14
CA ASP A 110 -6.80 14.84 -26.84
C ASP A 110 -7.80 13.98 -27.63
N GLN A 111 -7.32 12.86 -28.19
CA GLN A 111 -8.16 11.88 -28.86
C GLN A 111 -9.11 11.19 -27.87
N VAL A 112 -8.61 10.81 -26.68
CA VAL A 112 -9.46 10.20 -25.63
C VAL A 112 -10.49 11.20 -25.11
N THR A 113 -10.11 12.45 -24.88
CA THR A 113 -11.03 13.50 -24.42
C THR A 113 -12.14 13.75 -25.45
N SER A 114 -11.76 13.87 -26.73
CA SER A 114 -12.73 14.00 -27.83
C SER A 114 -13.67 12.80 -27.94
N LEU A 115 -13.17 11.58 -27.70
CA LEU A 115 -14.00 10.38 -27.68
C LEU A 115 -14.99 10.39 -26.50
N VAL A 116 -14.56 10.79 -25.30
CA VAL A 116 -15.45 10.90 -24.13
C VAL A 116 -16.53 11.96 -24.32
N ASP A 117 -16.19 13.08 -24.95
CA ASP A 117 -17.12 14.19 -25.16
C ASP A 117 -18.14 13.91 -26.28
N CYS A 118 -17.82 13.04 -27.24
CA CYS A 118 -18.67 12.79 -28.42
C CYS A 118 -19.52 11.50 -28.35
N LEU A 119 -19.28 10.61 -27.39
CA LEU A 119 -19.88 9.25 -27.42
C LEU A 119 -20.86 9.00 -26.27
N GLU A 120 -21.94 8.28 -26.57
CA GLU A 120 -22.88 7.79 -25.55
C GLU A 120 -22.22 6.74 -24.63
N GLU A 121 -22.66 6.70 -23.36
CA GLU A 121 -22.08 5.91 -22.26
C GLU A 121 -21.90 4.40 -22.59
N SER A 122 -22.85 3.81 -23.34
CA SER A 122 -22.81 2.39 -23.73
C SER A 122 -21.74 2.07 -24.78
N LEU A 123 -21.46 3.00 -25.69
CA LEU A 123 -20.39 2.88 -26.68
C LEU A 123 -19.03 3.17 -26.02
N LEU A 124 -19.01 4.08 -25.04
CA LEU A 124 -17.85 4.40 -24.22
C LEU A 124 -17.31 3.18 -23.46
N ASP A 125 -18.19 2.35 -22.89
CA ASP A 125 -17.78 1.11 -22.22
C ASP A 125 -17.11 0.12 -23.20
N SER A 126 -17.66 0.01 -24.42
CA SER A 126 -17.09 -0.87 -25.45
C SER A 126 -15.69 -0.40 -25.91
N LEU A 127 -15.47 0.91 -25.99
CA LEU A 127 -14.22 1.52 -26.39
C LEU A 127 -13.20 1.56 -25.26
N THR A 128 -13.65 1.73 -24.02
CA THR A 128 -12.79 1.69 -22.83
C THR A 128 -11.95 0.42 -22.81
N THR A 129 -12.56 -0.73 -23.10
CA THR A 129 -11.85 -2.01 -23.19
C THR A 129 -10.74 -2.02 -24.25
N LYS A 130 -10.96 -1.38 -25.41
CA LYS A 130 -9.96 -1.25 -26.48
C LYS A 130 -8.88 -0.22 -26.15
N LEU A 131 -9.24 0.90 -25.53
CA LEU A 131 -8.33 2.00 -25.19
C LEU A 131 -7.37 1.63 -24.05
N VAL A 132 -7.88 0.94 -23.02
CA VAL A 132 -7.09 0.48 -21.88
C VAL A 132 -6.08 -0.60 -22.31
N GLY A 133 -6.40 -1.40 -23.32
CA GLY A 133 -5.50 -2.41 -23.88
C GLY A 133 -5.09 -3.45 -22.84
N ASN A 134 -3.79 -3.75 -22.75
CA ASN A 134 -3.23 -4.75 -21.82
C ASN A 134 -3.10 -4.27 -20.37
N ARG A 135 -3.64 -3.08 -20.05
CA ARG A 135 -3.55 -2.49 -18.71
C ARG A 135 -4.65 -3.06 -17.80
N PRO A 136 -4.41 -3.17 -16.50
CA PRO A 136 -5.34 -3.80 -15.57
C PRO A 136 -6.60 -2.98 -15.28
N ASN A 137 -6.53 -1.66 -15.44
CA ASN A 137 -7.62 -0.75 -15.13
C ASN A 137 -7.43 0.60 -15.84
N THR A 138 -8.50 1.40 -15.83
CA THR A 138 -8.51 2.76 -16.38
C THR A 138 -7.58 3.70 -15.61
N TYR A 139 -7.30 3.42 -14.34
CA TYR A 139 -6.42 4.26 -13.53
C TYR A 139 -4.98 4.29 -14.07
N THR A 140 -4.38 3.14 -14.40
CA THR A 140 -3.02 3.11 -14.97
C THR A 140 -2.97 3.76 -16.35
N PHE A 141 -4.01 3.56 -17.17
CA PHE A 141 -4.13 4.19 -18.49
C PHE A 141 -4.24 5.72 -18.40
N THR A 142 -5.14 6.24 -17.56
CA THR A 142 -5.33 7.69 -17.40
C THR A 142 -4.09 8.39 -16.85
N LYS A 143 -3.30 7.73 -16.00
CA LYS A 143 -2.01 8.25 -15.53
C LYS A 143 -0.96 8.29 -16.65
N ALA A 144 -0.91 7.28 -17.51
CA ALA A 144 -0.04 7.32 -18.69
C ALA A 144 -0.41 8.47 -19.66
N LEU A 145 -1.71 8.66 -19.92
CA LEU A 145 -2.21 9.77 -20.72
C LEU A 145 -1.80 11.12 -20.12
N ALA A 146 -1.96 11.28 -18.80
CA ALA A 146 -1.61 12.52 -18.12
C ALA A 146 -0.12 12.87 -18.26
N GLU A 147 0.78 11.90 -18.16
CA GLU A 147 2.22 12.14 -18.35
C GLU A 147 2.54 12.61 -19.77
N CYS A 148 1.86 12.04 -20.77
CA CYS A 148 2.06 12.43 -22.17
C CYS A 148 1.49 13.80 -22.46
N TRP A 149 0.30 14.08 -21.94
CA TRP A 149 -0.30 15.41 -22.04
C TRP A 149 0.61 16.47 -21.40
N LEU A 150 1.17 16.20 -20.22
CA LEU A 150 2.10 17.10 -19.55
C LEU A 150 3.38 17.33 -20.37
N LYS A 151 3.93 16.29 -21.00
CA LYS A 151 5.09 16.42 -21.88
C LYS A 151 4.82 17.37 -23.05
N GLU A 152 3.65 17.25 -23.67
CA GLU A 152 3.25 18.05 -24.83
C GLU A 152 2.84 19.48 -24.45
N ASN A 153 2.29 19.67 -23.24
CA ASN A 153 1.67 20.94 -22.81
C ASN A 153 2.42 21.69 -21.70
N LYS A 154 3.62 21.26 -21.29
CA LYS A 154 4.38 21.93 -20.21
C LYS A 154 4.79 23.38 -20.53
N GLY A 155 4.93 23.73 -21.80
CA GLY A 155 5.50 25.01 -22.23
C GLY A 155 6.87 25.29 -21.59
N ASP A 156 7.02 26.48 -21.03
CA ASP A 156 8.22 26.94 -20.32
C ASP A 156 8.29 26.50 -18.85
N LEU A 157 7.28 25.82 -18.32
CA LEU A 157 7.27 25.41 -16.91
C LEU A 157 8.28 24.27 -16.67
N PRO A 158 9.14 24.36 -15.64
CA PRO A 158 9.93 23.23 -15.19
C PRO A 158 8.98 22.13 -14.71
N LEU A 159 9.13 20.93 -15.27
CA LEU A 159 8.27 19.79 -15.00
C LEU A 159 9.12 18.62 -14.51
N VAL A 160 8.61 17.93 -13.49
CA VAL A 160 9.17 16.69 -12.95
C VAL A 160 8.03 15.71 -12.68
N ILE A 161 8.28 14.42 -12.89
CA ILE A 161 7.30 13.35 -12.67
C ILE A 161 7.81 12.39 -11.60
N VAL A 162 7.02 12.18 -10.55
CA VAL A 162 7.29 11.16 -9.53
C VAL A 162 6.26 10.04 -9.64
N ARG A 163 6.75 8.80 -9.70
CA ARG A 163 5.99 7.56 -9.90
C ARG A 163 6.13 6.65 -8.68
N PRO A 164 5.22 6.72 -7.70
CA PRO A 164 5.24 5.80 -6.58
C PRO A 164 4.71 4.41 -6.93
N SER A 165 5.27 3.36 -6.33
CA SER A 165 4.65 2.02 -6.28
C SER A 165 3.47 1.98 -5.29
N ILE A 166 3.11 0.82 -4.73
CA ILE A 166 1.95 0.73 -3.82
C ILE A 166 2.24 1.52 -2.55
N VAL A 167 1.60 2.67 -2.42
CA VAL A 167 1.79 3.54 -1.25
C VAL A 167 1.09 2.96 -0.02
N LEU A 168 1.84 2.79 1.06
CA LEU A 168 1.37 2.34 2.37
C LEU A 168 1.40 3.48 3.39
N CYS A 169 1.40 3.15 4.69
CA CYS A 169 1.52 4.13 5.77
C CYS A 169 2.85 4.89 5.71
N SER A 170 2.97 5.92 6.55
CA SER A 170 4.25 6.62 6.73
C SER A 170 5.28 5.77 7.47
N PHE A 171 6.53 5.92 7.06
CA PHE A 171 7.71 5.35 7.72
C PHE A 171 8.10 6.18 8.96
N SER A 172 8.06 7.51 8.84
CA SER A 172 8.53 8.45 9.86
C SER A 172 7.53 9.58 10.13
N GLY A 173 7.20 10.38 9.13
CA GLY A 173 6.33 11.56 9.26
C GLY A 173 4.99 11.37 8.53
N PRO A 174 3.86 11.94 8.98
CA PRO A 174 3.69 12.84 10.12
C PRO A 174 3.77 12.12 11.49
N MET A 175 3.47 10.82 11.51
CA MET A 175 3.66 9.91 12.64
C MET A 175 3.99 8.54 12.06
N LYS A 176 4.76 7.70 12.75
CA LYS A 176 4.99 6.31 12.30
C LYS A 176 3.67 5.55 12.14
N GLY A 177 3.52 4.83 11.03
CA GLY A 177 2.32 4.04 10.75
C GLY A 177 1.08 4.86 10.41
N TRP A 178 1.19 6.17 10.17
CA TRP A 178 0.02 6.98 9.81
C TRP A 178 -0.58 6.55 8.47
N VAL A 179 -1.87 6.26 8.47
CA VAL A 179 -2.68 5.88 7.31
C VAL A 179 -4.13 6.26 7.56
N ASP A 180 -4.81 6.86 6.59
CA ASP A 180 -6.15 7.43 6.79
C ASP A 180 -7.20 6.95 5.77
N ASN A 181 -6.82 5.99 4.92
CA ASN A 181 -7.67 5.50 3.86
C ASN A 181 -7.70 3.96 3.82
N TRP A 182 -8.78 3.45 3.23
CA TRP A 182 -9.01 2.02 3.04
C TRP A 182 -8.51 1.53 1.67
N ASN A 183 -7.78 2.37 0.93
CA ASN A 183 -7.43 2.08 -0.46
C ASN A 183 -6.28 1.06 -0.52
N GLY A 184 -6.22 0.36 -1.65
CA GLY A 184 -5.14 -0.60 -1.91
C GLY A 184 -5.15 -1.77 -0.92
N PRO A 185 -3.98 -2.26 -0.48
CA PRO A 185 -3.87 -3.42 0.41
C PRO A 185 -4.39 -3.14 1.84
N THR A 186 -4.47 -1.88 2.28
CA THR A 186 -4.91 -1.52 3.64
C THR A 186 -6.27 -2.09 4.01
N GLY A 187 -7.26 -1.97 3.11
CA GLY A 187 -8.61 -2.48 3.38
C GLY A 187 -8.69 -4.00 3.47
N ILE A 188 -7.94 -4.70 2.61
CA ILE A 188 -7.86 -6.17 2.61
C ILE A 188 -7.17 -6.68 3.87
N ILE A 189 -6.05 -6.06 4.24
CA ILE A 189 -5.26 -6.40 5.44
C ILE A 189 -6.10 -6.13 6.70
N ALA A 190 -6.79 -5.00 6.78
CA ALA A 190 -7.70 -4.69 7.89
C ALA A 190 -8.82 -5.73 8.01
N ALA A 191 -9.44 -6.13 6.90
CA ALA A 191 -10.48 -7.17 6.88
C ALA A 191 -9.94 -8.55 7.26
N ALA A 192 -8.72 -8.90 6.81
CA ALA A 192 -8.04 -10.14 7.18
C ALA A 192 -7.72 -10.18 8.68
N GLY A 193 -7.27 -9.05 9.25
CA GLY A 193 -7.02 -8.93 10.69
C GLY A 193 -8.29 -9.00 11.55
N LYS A 194 -9.46 -8.62 11.03
CA LYS A 194 -10.76 -8.85 11.68
C LYS A 194 -11.26 -10.30 11.49
N GLY A 195 -10.59 -11.12 10.68
CA GLY A 195 -10.98 -12.49 10.37
C GLY A 195 -12.07 -12.61 9.29
N LEU A 196 -12.34 -11.54 8.54
CA LEU A 196 -13.38 -11.47 7.51
C LEU A 196 -12.88 -11.86 6.12
N PHE A 197 -11.56 -11.79 5.89
CA PHE A 197 -10.94 -12.08 4.61
C PHE A 197 -9.77 -13.05 4.77
N ARG A 198 -9.91 -14.25 4.22
CA ARG A 198 -9.05 -15.41 4.54
C ARG A 198 -8.28 -16.01 3.36
N THR A 199 -8.55 -15.58 2.13
CA THR A 199 -7.83 -16.09 0.96
C THR A 199 -7.80 -15.06 -0.16
N MET A 200 -6.72 -15.03 -0.94
CA MET A 200 -6.56 -14.13 -2.07
C MET A 200 -5.74 -14.79 -3.18
N LEU A 201 -6.08 -14.51 -4.44
CA LEU A 201 -5.22 -14.85 -5.57
C LEU A 201 -4.02 -13.91 -5.56
N CYS A 202 -2.85 -14.47 -5.30
CA CYS A 202 -1.62 -13.74 -5.14
C CYS A 202 -0.47 -14.72 -5.28
N ASP A 203 0.52 -14.37 -6.07
CA ASP A 203 1.73 -15.17 -6.21
C ASP A 203 2.64 -14.91 -4.99
N PRO A 204 2.84 -15.88 -4.09
CA PRO A 204 3.54 -15.67 -2.83
C PRO A 204 5.01 -15.29 -3.00
N GLU A 205 5.63 -15.71 -4.09
CA GLU A 205 7.07 -15.53 -4.35
C GLU A 205 7.38 -14.21 -5.05
N LYS A 206 6.37 -13.57 -5.65
CA LYS A 206 6.56 -12.29 -6.34
C LYS A 206 6.83 -11.15 -5.37
N VAL A 207 7.64 -10.19 -5.82
CA VAL A 207 7.99 -8.99 -5.04
C VAL A 207 6.76 -8.09 -4.90
N ALA A 208 6.43 -7.76 -3.65
CA ALA A 208 5.44 -6.76 -3.28
C ALA A 208 6.13 -5.38 -3.23
N ASP A 209 5.98 -4.59 -4.29
CA ASP A 209 6.58 -3.24 -4.34
C ASP A 209 5.72 -2.24 -3.56
N LEU A 210 6.07 -2.07 -2.28
CA LEU A 210 5.36 -1.27 -1.30
C LEU A 210 6.23 -0.09 -0.89
N VAL A 211 5.74 1.15 -0.93
CA VAL A 211 6.53 2.35 -0.58
C VAL A 211 5.85 3.18 0.52
N PRO A 212 6.59 3.70 1.51
CA PRO A 212 6.03 4.60 2.50
C PRO A 212 5.61 5.95 1.91
N VAL A 213 4.45 6.47 2.31
CA VAL A 213 3.90 7.72 1.76
C VAL A 213 4.84 8.92 1.93
N ASP A 214 5.52 9.02 3.06
CA ASP A 214 6.41 10.14 3.40
C ASP A 214 7.71 10.12 2.61
N MET A 215 8.24 8.95 2.26
CA MET A 215 9.38 8.87 1.34
C MET A 215 9.01 9.40 -0.05
N VAL A 216 7.80 9.11 -0.54
CA VAL A 216 7.31 9.66 -1.82
C VAL A 216 7.18 11.17 -1.74
N ILE A 217 6.63 11.69 -0.64
CA ILE A 217 6.50 13.13 -0.39
C ILE A 217 7.86 13.83 -0.33
N ASN A 218 8.84 13.23 0.34
CA ASN A 218 10.19 13.78 0.43
C ASN A 218 10.85 13.85 -0.96
N LEU A 219 10.73 12.78 -1.74
CA LEU A 219 11.22 12.76 -3.13
C LEU A 219 10.52 13.81 -4.01
N MET A 220 9.21 13.99 -3.83
CA MET A 220 8.46 15.05 -4.51
C MET A 220 9.04 16.44 -4.20
N LEU A 221 9.28 16.77 -2.93
CA LEU A 221 9.82 18.07 -2.54
C LEU A 221 11.23 18.31 -3.06
N VAL A 222 12.09 17.29 -2.95
CA VAL A 222 13.48 17.36 -3.36
C VAL A 222 13.61 17.42 -4.88
N SER A 223 12.80 16.66 -5.61
CA SER A 223 12.81 16.69 -7.07
C SER A 223 12.34 18.04 -7.63
N ALA A 224 11.33 18.67 -7.00
CA ALA A 224 10.89 20.01 -7.33
C ALA A 224 11.94 21.10 -7.01
N TRP A 225 12.67 20.96 -5.90
CA TRP A 225 13.84 21.79 -5.60
C TRP A 225 14.91 21.66 -6.67
N ASN A 226 15.31 20.42 -6.99
CA ASN A 226 16.40 20.13 -7.92
C ASN A 226 16.13 20.68 -9.33
N ILE A 227 14.92 20.49 -9.87
CA ILE A 227 14.57 21.06 -11.18
C ILE A 227 14.47 22.59 -11.14
N GLY A 228 14.04 23.15 -10.00
CA GLY A 228 13.94 24.60 -9.80
C GLY A 228 15.30 25.30 -9.72
N THR A 229 16.35 24.62 -9.27
CA THR A 229 17.70 25.16 -9.13
C THR A 229 18.62 24.85 -10.31
N THR A 230 18.40 23.74 -11.03
CA THR A 230 19.33 23.24 -12.07
C THR A 230 19.16 23.92 -13.45
N LYS A 231 18.15 24.79 -13.64
CA LYS A 231 17.92 25.66 -14.82
C LYS A 231 18.51 25.14 -16.16
N SER A 232 18.00 24.05 -16.70
CA SER A 232 18.30 23.65 -18.08
C SER A 232 17.02 23.37 -18.86
N LYS A 233 16.74 24.21 -19.87
CA LYS A 233 15.55 24.10 -20.73
C LYS A 233 15.61 22.92 -21.69
N ASP A 234 16.81 22.43 -21.99
CA ASP A 234 17.06 21.40 -23.01
C ASP A 234 17.20 19.98 -22.46
N MET A 235 17.04 19.80 -21.13
CA MET A 235 17.09 18.48 -20.51
C MET A 235 15.75 17.75 -20.64
N PRO A 236 15.76 16.41 -20.81
CA PRO A 236 14.54 15.62 -20.77
C PRO A 236 13.83 15.78 -19.42
N ILE A 237 12.50 15.68 -19.42
CA ILE A 237 11.69 15.76 -18.19
C ILE A 237 12.18 14.68 -17.21
N PRO A 238 12.70 15.06 -16.03
CA PRO A 238 13.13 14.08 -15.05
C PRO A 238 11.95 13.26 -14.56
N VAL A 239 12.13 11.94 -14.55
CA VAL A 239 11.17 11.00 -13.99
C VAL A 239 11.86 10.25 -12.86
N TYR A 240 11.14 10.07 -11.75
CA TYR A 240 11.65 9.40 -10.56
C TYR A 240 10.71 8.27 -10.16
N ASN A 241 11.15 7.02 -10.22
CA ASN A 241 10.38 5.88 -9.73
C ASN A 241 10.63 5.68 -8.22
N CYS A 242 9.62 5.92 -7.40
CA CYS A 242 9.69 5.70 -5.96
C CYS A 242 9.18 4.30 -5.62
N SER A 243 10.09 3.34 -5.62
CA SER A 243 9.82 1.91 -5.48
C SER A 243 10.83 1.22 -4.57
N THR A 244 10.45 0.11 -3.95
CA THR A 244 11.32 -0.67 -3.05
C THR A 244 11.85 -1.95 -3.69
N GLY A 245 11.24 -2.43 -4.78
CA GLY A 245 11.46 -3.78 -5.29
C GLY A 245 12.88 -4.10 -5.74
N GLN A 246 13.65 -3.12 -6.22
CA GLN A 246 15.05 -3.34 -6.63
C GLN A 246 16.04 -3.27 -5.46
N ARG A 247 15.83 -2.37 -4.50
CA ARG A 247 16.82 -2.07 -3.45
C ARG A 247 16.54 -2.76 -2.12
N LYS A 248 15.28 -2.95 -1.77
CA LYS A 248 14.84 -3.54 -0.50
C LYS A 248 13.58 -4.40 -0.71
N PRO A 249 13.66 -5.48 -1.51
CA PRO A 249 12.49 -6.29 -1.85
C PRO A 249 11.88 -6.97 -0.63
N ILE A 250 10.55 -7.16 -0.68
CA ILE A 250 9.80 -8.06 0.19
C ILE A 250 8.84 -8.87 -0.69
N THR A 251 8.70 -10.17 -0.45
CA THR A 251 7.72 -11.00 -1.18
C THR A 251 6.33 -10.86 -0.58
N TRP A 252 5.28 -11.13 -1.37
CA TRP A 252 3.91 -11.12 -0.86
C TRP A 252 3.71 -12.08 0.32
N SER A 253 4.32 -13.27 0.28
CA SER A 253 4.28 -14.23 1.39
C SER A 253 4.85 -13.66 2.68
N ASN A 254 6.05 -13.05 2.61
CA ASN A 254 6.70 -12.46 3.78
C ASN A 254 5.91 -11.27 4.33
N PHE A 255 5.42 -10.39 3.46
CA PHE A 255 4.61 -9.24 3.86
C PHE A 255 3.31 -9.66 4.56
N VAL A 256 2.56 -10.61 3.99
CA VAL A 256 1.32 -11.12 4.58
C VAL A 256 1.59 -11.88 5.88
N GLY A 257 2.67 -12.65 5.94
CA GLY A 257 3.12 -13.35 7.15
C GLY A 257 3.43 -12.39 8.30
N LEU A 258 4.18 -11.31 8.03
CA LEU A 258 4.46 -10.26 9.01
C LEU A 258 3.17 -9.55 9.46
N CYS A 259 2.26 -9.25 8.53
CA CYS A 259 0.96 -8.67 8.87
C CYS A 259 0.19 -9.56 9.87
N PHE A 260 0.06 -10.87 9.61
CA PHE A 260 -0.62 -11.77 10.54
C PHE A 260 0.13 -11.95 11.86
N LYS A 261 1.46 -12.01 11.86
CA LYS A 261 2.29 -12.02 13.08
C LYS A 261 1.93 -10.84 13.99
N TYR A 262 1.93 -9.63 13.43
CA TYR A 262 1.68 -8.41 14.20
C TYR A 262 0.21 -8.16 14.51
N MET A 263 -0.72 -8.61 13.67
CA MET A 263 -2.15 -8.63 14.01
C MET A 263 -2.45 -9.56 15.17
N ARG A 264 -1.73 -10.66 15.33
CA ARG A 264 -1.91 -11.54 16.50
C ARG A 264 -1.25 -10.96 17.75
N LYS A 265 -0.13 -10.24 17.59
CA LYS A 265 0.55 -9.51 18.68
C LYS A 265 -0.29 -8.31 19.16
N HIS A 266 -0.88 -7.55 18.23
CA HIS A 266 -1.65 -6.33 18.46
C HIS A 266 -3.05 -6.42 17.84
N PRO A 267 -3.89 -7.36 18.30
CA PRO A 267 -5.15 -7.70 17.64
C PRO A 267 -6.16 -6.57 17.69
N PHE A 268 -6.81 -6.33 16.55
CA PHE A 268 -7.94 -5.41 16.46
C PHE A 268 -9.05 -5.84 17.41
N SER A 269 -9.90 -4.89 17.81
CA SER A 269 -11.06 -5.16 18.66
C SER A 269 -12.14 -5.87 17.84
N GLU A 270 -13.13 -6.51 18.46
CA GLU A 270 -14.30 -7.05 17.74
C GLU A 270 -13.97 -7.98 16.55
N VAL A 271 -12.91 -8.77 16.70
CA VAL A 271 -12.49 -9.75 15.70
C VAL A 271 -13.54 -10.86 15.59
N THR A 272 -14.00 -11.15 14.37
CA THR A 272 -15.06 -12.14 14.13
C THR A 272 -14.50 -13.57 14.02
N TRP A 273 -13.26 -13.72 13.57
CA TRP A 273 -12.59 -15.00 13.43
C TRP A 273 -11.11 -14.90 13.73
N TYR A 274 -10.46 -16.00 14.11
CA TYR A 274 -9.01 -16.00 14.36
C TYR A 274 -8.24 -15.43 13.14
N PRO A 275 -7.37 -14.41 13.32
CA PRO A 275 -6.65 -13.75 12.23
C PRO A 275 -5.68 -14.73 11.54
N ASP A 276 -6.15 -15.31 10.44
CA ASP A 276 -5.43 -16.27 9.64
C ASP A 276 -5.96 -16.28 8.21
N GLY A 277 -5.06 -16.49 7.25
CA GLY A 277 -5.41 -16.49 5.84
C GLY A 277 -4.24 -16.92 4.98
N THR A 278 -4.54 -17.25 3.74
CA THR A 278 -3.56 -17.78 2.80
C THR A 278 -3.62 -17.04 1.47
N VAL A 279 -2.44 -16.70 0.95
CA VAL A 279 -2.29 -16.29 -0.46
C VAL A 279 -2.00 -17.53 -1.30
N THR A 280 -2.51 -17.57 -2.53
CA THR A 280 -2.25 -18.69 -3.44
C THR A 280 -2.16 -18.22 -4.88
N ALA A 281 -1.22 -18.79 -5.64
CA ALA A 281 -1.12 -18.59 -7.08
C ALA A 281 -2.15 -19.41 -7.86
N SER A 282 -2.74 -20.45 -7.25
CA SER A 282 -3.70 -21.32 -7.93
C SER A 282 -5.10 -20.71 -7.94
N ARG A 283 -5.57 -20.35 -9.14
CA ARG A 283 -6.92 -19.78 -9.34
C ARG A 283 -8.01 -20.72 -8.85
N SER A 284 -7.91 -22.01 -9.15
CA SER A 284 -8.90 -23.01 -8.73
C SER A 284 -8.96 -23.16 -7.21
N LEU A 285 -7.79 -23.20 -6.56
CA LEU A 285 -7.71 -23.28 -5.10
C LEU A 285 -8.25 -22.01 -4.44
N ASN A 286 -7.93 -20.82 -4.98
CA ASN A 286 -8.48 -19.57 -4.48
C ASN A 286 -10.01 -19.52 -4.62
N ILE A 287 -10.57 -19.95 -5.75
CA ILE A 287 -12.03 -20.00 -5.95
C ILE A 287 -12.68 -20.93 -4.93
N PHE A 288 -12.13 -22.13 -4.75
CA PHE A 288 -12.62 -23.10 -3.76
C PHE A 288 -12.58 -22.49 -2.34
N ASN A 289 -11.43 -21.95 -1.93
CA ASN A 289 -11.26 -21.32 -0.63
C ASN A 289 -12.17 -20.09 -0.45
N LYS A 290 -12.40 -19.30 -1.49
CA LYS A 290 -13.28 -18.13 -1.44
C LYS A 290 -14.72 -18.55 -1.14
N TYR A 291 -15.23 -19.58 -1.81
CA TYR A 291 -16.58 -20.10 -1.50
C TYR A 291 -16.64 -20.72 -0.11
N LEU A 292 -15.66 -21.55 0.25
CA LEU A 292 -15.66 -22.27 1.53
C LEU A 292 -15.42 -21.37 2.75
N LEU A 293 -14.49 -20.42 2.66
CA LEU A 293 -14.02 -19.63 3.80
C LEU A 293 -14.65 -18.25 3.89
N HIS A 294 -15.24 -17.72 2.80
CA HIS A 294 -15.87 -16.39 2.79
C HIS A 294 -17.39 -16.49 2.58
N TRP A 295 -17.84 -17.00 1.44
CA TRP A 295 -19.26 -16.95 1.06
C TRP A 295 -20.14 -17.89 1.88
N LEU A 296 -19.74 -19.15 2.05
CA LEU A 296 -20.52 -20.11 2.83
C LEU A 296 -20.74 -19.62 4.28
N PRO A 297 -19.71 -19.20 5.04
CA PRO A 297 -19.90 -18.60 6.36
C PRO A 297 -20.77 -17.34 6.32
N ALA A 298 -20.63 -16.48 5.29
CA ALA A 298 -21.44 -15.28 5.17
C ALA A 298 -22.93 -15.58 5.00
N TYR A 299 -23.31 -16.53 4.14
CA TYR A 299 -24.70 -16.94 3.98
C TYR A 299 -25.25 -17.59 5.25
N ILE A 300 -24.47 -18.43 5.95
CA ILE A 300 -24.88 -19.02 7.22
C ILE A 300 -25.16 -17.92 8.25
N LEU A 301 -24.23 -16.99 8.45
CA LEU A 301 -24.37 -15.91 9.42
C LEU A 301 -25.55 -14.99 9.08
N ASP A 302 -25.70 -14.58 7.82
CA ASP A 302 -26.81 -13.73 7.40
C ASP A 302 -28.16 -14.45 7.54
N SER A 303 -28.23 -15.76 7.27
CA SER A 303 -29.44 -16.54 7.48
C SER A 303 -29.83 -16.61 8.96
N LEU A 304 -28.86 -16.85 9.85
CA LEU A 304 -29.10 -16.86 11.31
C LEU A 304 -29.53 -15.48 11.83
N VAL A 305 -28.88 -14.41 11.37
CA VAL A 305 -29.24 -13.03 11.72
C VAL A 305 -30.64 -12.70 11.21
N TRP A 306 -30.99 -13.11 10.00
CA TRP A 306 -32.32 -12.89 9.43
C TRP A 306 -33.42 -13.63 10.21
N ILE A 307 -33.19 -14.90 10.57
CA ILE A 307 -34.14 -15.71 11.36
C ILE A 307 -34.33 -15.11 12.77
N THR A 308 -33.30 -14.49 13.33
CA THR A 308 -33.37 -13.82 14.66
C THR A 308 -33.91 -12.39 14.59
N GLY A 309 -34.40 -11.93 13.43
CA GLY A 309 -35.01 -10.60 13.24
C GLY A 309 -33.99 -9.46 13.03
N GLY A 310 -32.71 -9.79 12.87
CA GLY A 310 -31.64 -8.84 12.56
C GLY A 310 -31.52 -8.52 11.07
N LYS A 311 -30.69 -7.53 10.75
CA LYS A 311 -30.39 -7.14 9.35
C LYS A 311 -29.16 -7.89 8.83
N PRO A 312 -29.28 -8.76 7.81
CA PRO A 312 -28.13 -9.44 7.21
C PRO A 312 -27.21 -8.44 6.48
N ILE A 313 -25.90 -8.56 6.72
CA ILE A 313 -24.88 -7.64 6.17
C ILE A 313 -23.63 -8.36 5.63
N MET A 314 -23.39 -9.60 6.03
CA MET A 314 -22.12 -10.29 5.81
C MET A 314 -21.88 -10.59 4.32
N VAL A 315 -22.91 -10.99 3.58
CA VAL A 315 -22.83 -11.21 2.13
C VAL A 315 -22.45 -9.92 1.39
N ARG A 316 -22.98 -8.77 1.83
CA ARG A 316 -22.62 -7.46 1.24
C ARG A 316 -21.18 -7.06 1.56
N ILE A 317 -20.69 -7.40 2.75
CA ILE A 317 -19.28 -7.19 3.12
C ILE A 317 -18.38 -8.06 2.23
N GLN A 318 -18.71 -9.34 2.05
CA GLN A 318 -17.94 -10.25 1.19
C GLN A 318 -17.95 -9.82 -0.29
N ASP A 319 -19.06 -9.32 -0.81
CA ASP A 319 -19.12 -8.75 -2.17
C ASP A 319 -18.13 -7.59 -2.34
N LYS A 320 -18.11 -6.64 -1.39
CA LYS A 320 -17.16 -5.51 -1.41
C LYS A 320 -15.71 -5.97 -1.33
N LEU A 321 -15.41 -6.93 -0.45
CA LEU A 321 -14.06 -7.47 -0.30
C LEU A 321 -13.61 -8.24 -1.55
N SER A 322 -14.50 -9.03 -2.17
CA SER A 322 -14.21 -9.72 -3.42
C SER A 322 -13.90 -8.75 -4.55
N LYS A 323 -14.67 -7.66 -4.68
CA LYS A 323 -14.40 -6.61 -5.67
C LYS A 323 -13.05 -5.94 -5.44
N ALA A 324 -12.76 -5.56 -4.20
CA ALA A 324 -11.48 -4.96 -3.83
C ALA A 324 -10.30 -5.91 -4.12
N ALA A 325 -10.42 -7.20 -3.80
CA ALA A 325 -9.40 -8.21 -4.09
C ALA A 325 -9.17 -8.38 -5.60
N THR A 326 -10.23 -8.41 -6.41
CA THR A 326 -10.12 -8.49 -7.88
C THR A 326 -9.42 -7.26 -8.46
N CYS A 327 -9.64 -6.05 -7.93
CA CYS A 327 -8.92 -4.86 -8.38
C CYS A 327 -7.40 -4.93 -8.11
N LEU A 328 -6.98 -5.73 -7.12
CA LEU A 328 -5.57 -5.90 -6.76
C LEU A 328 -4.92 -7.11 -7.43
N GLU A 329 -5.71 -8.06 -7.93
CA GLU A 329 -5.27 -9.35 -8.46
C GLU A 329 -4.13 -9.20 -9.47
N TYR A 330 -4.25 -8.28 -10.43
CA TYR A 330 -3.20 -8.05 -11.43
C TYR A 330 -1.86 -7.63 -10.80
N PHE A 331 -1.89 -6.83 -9.74
CA PHE A 331 -0.69 -6.36 -9.03
C PHE A 331 -0.12 -7.42 -8.07
N THR A 332 -0.96 -8.32 -7.57
CA THR A 332 -0.52 -9.40 -6.66
C THR A 332 -0.09 -10.67 -7.39
N THR A 333 -0.39 -10.80 -8.68
CA THR A 333 0.02 -11.95 -9.51
C THR A 333 1.10 -11.61 -10.53
N ASN A 334 1.56 -10.36 -10.61
CA ASN A 334 2.64 -9.93 -11.49
C ASN A 334 3.72 -9.20 -10.70
N GLU A 335 4.90 -9.08 -11.29
CA GLU A 335 6.03 -8.37 -10.73
C GLU A 335 6.67 -7.49 -11.80
N TRP A 336 7.31 -6.41 -11.35
CA TRP A 336 7.92 -5.40 -12.21
C TRP A 336 9.30 -5.03 -11.70
N ARG A 337 10.17 -4.64 -12.62
CA ARG A 337 11.47 -4.05 -12.29
C ARG A 337 11.41 -2.55 -12.60
N PHE A 338 11.31 -1.77 -11.54
CA PHE A 338 11.36 -0.30 -11.60
C PHE A 338 12.79 0.16 -11.39
N ASP A 339 13.39 0.75 -12.43
CA ASP A 339 14.69 1.40 -12.32
C ASP A 339 14.56 2.67 -11.46
N ASP A 340 15.53 2.93 -10.58
CA ASP A 340 15.56 4.06 -9.65
C ASP A 340 16.90 4.83 -9.67
N GLU A 341 17.65 4.76 -10.78
CA GLU A 341 18.95 5.43 -10.96
C GLU A 341 18.89 6.95 -10.78
N ASN A 342 17.84 7.61 -11.28
CA ASN A 342 17.63 9.04 -11.06
C ASN A 342 17.37 9.33 -9.59
N VAL A 343 16.60 8.49 -8.88
CA VAL A 343 16.35 8.65 -7.44
C VAL A 343 17.65 8.53 -6.65
N ARG A 344 18.46 7.50 -6.95
CA ARG A 344 19.77 7.29 -6.32
C ARG A 344 20.71 8.47 -6.60
N THR A 345 20.78 8.95 -7.83
CA THR A 345 21.59 10.11 -8.23
C THR A 345 21.14 11.39 -7.52
N LEU A 346 19.84 11.66 -7.46
CA LEU A 346 19.28 12.82 -6.76
C LEU A 346 19.59 12.80 -5.26
N ASN A 347 19.61 11.64 -4.62
CA ASN A 347 19.96 11.53 -3.21
C ASN A 347 21.44 11.91 -2.92
N LEU A 348 22.32 11.75 -3.91
CA LEU A 348 23.74 12.11 -3.79
C LEU A 348 23.97 13.63 -3.89
N THR A 349 23.06 14.39 -4.49
CA THR A 349 23.19 15.85 -4.59
C THR A 349 22.78 16.59 -3.32
N LEU A 350 22.16 15.89 -2.37
CA LEU A 350 21.69 16.46 -1.10
C LEU A 350 22.84 16.66 -0.10
N SER A 351 22.73 17.76 0.66
CA SER A 351 23.46 17.93 1.92
C SER A 351 23.08 16.83 2.92
N GLU A 352 23.92 16.57 3.92
CA GLU A 352 23.61 15.58 4.96
C GLU A 352 22.32 15.94 5.71
N LYS A 353 22.16 17.22 6.08
CA LYS A 353 20.96 17.75 6.71
C LYS A 353 19.70 17.53 5.85
N ASP A 354 19.76 17.79 4.55
CA ASP A 354 18.61 17.55 3.66
C ASP A 354 18.32 16.07 3.46
N ARG A 355 19.35 15.21 3.44
CA ARG A 355 19.20 13.75 3.31
C ARG A 355 18.55 13.12 4.53
N GLU A 356 18.74 13.71 5.71
CA GLU A 356 18.05 13.33 6.94
C GLU A 356 16.62 13.86 6.96
N GLU A 357 16.42 15.16 6.77
CA GLU A 357 15.09 15.78 6.86
C GLU A 357 14.17 15.27 5.75
N PHE A 358 14.63 15.27 4.49
CA PHE A 358 13.86 14.84 3.32
C PHE A 358 14.29 13.45 2.86
N SER A 359 14.42 12.49 3.78
CA SER A 359 14.84 11.14 3.43
C SER A 359 13.82 10.39 2.55
N PHE A 360 14.26 9.93 1.39
CA PHE A 360 13.50 9.04 0.50
C PHE A 360 14.30 7.77 0.13
N ASP A 361 15.31 7.45 0.94
CA ASP A 361 16.14 6.27 0.74
C ASP A 361 15.46 5.00 1.27
N VAL A 362 14.83 4.27 0.36
CA VAL A 362 14.09 3.03 0.65
C VAL A 362 14.95 1.90 1.22
N ALA A 363 16.27 1.94 1.03
CA ALA A 363 17.15 0.90 1.57
C ALA A 363 17.18 0.89 3.12
N LYS A 364 16.78 1.99 3.76
CA LYS A 364 16.70 2.13 5.22
C LYS A 364 15.49 1.42 5.84
N ILE A 365 14.57 0.89 5.03
CA ILE A 365 13.35 0.25 5.54
C ILE A 365 13.71 -1.07 6.22
N ASP A 366 13.45 -1.17 7.53
CA ASP A 366 13.32 -2.45 8.22
C ASP A 366 11.88 -2.95 8.05
N TRP A 367 11.70 -3.98 7.22
CA TRP A 367 10.38 -4.53 6.92
C TRP A 367 9.65 -5.07 8.13
N GLU A 368 10.36 -5.63 9.12
CA GLU A 368 9.73 -6.21 10.30
C GLU A 368 9.15 -5.09 11.19
N GLN A 369 9.97 -4.08 11.50
CA GLN A 369 9.52 -2.91 12.26
C GLN A 369 8.44 -2.12 11.51
N TYR A 370 8.62 -1.90 10.20
CA TYR A 370 7.69 -1.14 9.38
C TYR A 370 6.31 -1.80 9.30
N VAL A 371 6.24 -3.13 9.17
CA VAL A 371 4.95 -3.85 9.15
C VAL A 371 4.30 -3.86 10.53
N GLU A 372 5.07 -3.91 11.63
CA GLU A 372 4.51 -3.73 12.99
C GLU A 372 3.86 -2.36 13.15
N ASP A 373 4.57 -1.30 12.76
CA ASP A 373 4.07 0.08 12.78
C ASP A 373 2.86 0.25 11.87
N TYR A 374 2.83 -0.42 10.72
CA TYR A 374 1.68 -0.42 9.81
C TYR A 374 0.43 -1.05 10.44
N VAL A 375 0.56 -2.21 11.10
CA VAL A 375 -0.57 -2.86 11.80
C VAL A 375 -1.07 -2.00 12.96
N LEU A 376 -0.16 -1.41 13.75
CA LEU A 376 -0.51 -0.45 14.79
C LEU A 376 -1.18 0.80 14.21
N GLY A 377 -0.74 1.23 13.03
CA GLY A 377 -1.32 2.31 12.23
C GLY A 377 -2.78 2.04 11.84
N ILE A 378 -3.05 0.86 11.28
CA ILE A 378 -4.43 0.42 10.95
C ILE A 378 -5.30 0.43 12.21
N ARG A 379 -4.81 -0.11 13.33
CA ARG A 379 -5.54 -0.07 14.60
C ARG A 379 -5.89 1.37 15.00
N ARG A 380 -4.89 2.24 15.06
CA ARG A 380 -5.00 3.59 15.61
C ARG A 380 -5.76 4.55 14.72
N PHE A 381 -5.53 4.52 13.41
CA PHE A 381 -6.02 5.56 12.50
C PHE A 381 -7.21 5.09 11.65
N ILE A 382 -7.25 3.81 11.28
CA ILE A 382 -8.36 3.24 10.49
C ILE A 382 -9.51 2.81 11.40
N PHE A 383 -9.22 1.98 12.40
CA PHE A 383 -10.25 1.52 13.35
C PHE A 383 -10.48 2.49 14.52
N LYS A 384 -9.59 3.49 14.70
CA LYS A 384 -9.67 4.47 15.80
C LYS A 384 -9.70 3.81 17.18
N GLU A 385 -8.97 2.70 17.33
CA GLU A 385 -8.92 1.93 18.56
C GLU A 385 -7.77 2.40 19.46
N ASP A 386 -8.05 2.51 20.76
CA ASP A 386 -7.05 2.84 21.78
C ASP A 386 -6.06 1.67 22.01
N VAL A 387 -4.86 1.99 22.47
CA VAL A 387 -3.85 1.00 22.91
C VAL A 387 -4.37 0.21 24.12
N ALA A 388 -5.16 0.84 24.99
CA ALA A 388 -5.77 0.24 26.17
C ALA A 388 -6.73 -0.92 25.85
N SER A 389 -7.26 -1.02 24.63
CA SER A 389 -8.13 -2.15 24.24
C SER A 389 -7.36 -3.40 23.79
N ILE A 390 -6.03 -3.35 23.65
CA ILE A 390 -5.20 -4.50 23.23
C ILE A 390 -5.35 -5.71 24.16
N PRO A 391 -5.30 -5.60 25.50
CA PRO A 391 -5.44 -6.75 26.39
C PRO A 391 -6.80 -7.46 26.25
N LYS A 392 -7.88 -6.70 26.07
CA LYS A 392 -9.23 -7.26 25.82
C LYS A 392 -9.28 -8.00 24.48
N ALA A 393 -8.75 -7.38 23.43
CA ALA A 393 -8.68 -7.99 22.10
C ALA A 393 -7.83 -9.27 22.08
N ARG A 394 -6.72 -9.31 22.82
CA ARG A 394 -5.89 -10.52 22.99
C ARG A 394 -6.68 -11.67 23.60
N LYS A 395 -7.47 -11.42 24.67
CA LYS A 395 -8.33 -12.46 25.26
C LYS A 395 -9.35 -13.01 24.26
N GLN A 396 -9.93 -12.15 23.43
CA GLN A 396 -10.85 -12.57 22.36
C GLN A 396 -10.14 -13.44 21.32
N VAL A 397 -8.99 -13.02 20.82
CA VAL A 397 -8.20 -13.79 19.84
C VAL A 397 -7.72 -15.12 20.42
N SER A 398 -7.34 -15.19 21.70
CA SER A 398 -6.98 -16.46 22.36
C SER A 398 -8.15 -17.44 22.42
N ARG A 399 -9.38 -16.96 22.67
CA ARG A 399 -10.58 -17.82 22.61
C ARG A 399 -10.84 -18.31 21.19
N LEU A 400 -10.76 -17.41 20.22
CA LEU A 400 -10.94 -17.74 18.80
C LEU A 400 -9.85 -18.70 18.30
N TYR A 401 -8.63 -18.63 18.83
CA TYR A 401 -7.57 -19.58 18.54
C TYR A 401 -7.99 -21.00 18.92
N TRP A 402 -8.50 -21.21 20.15
CA TRP A 402 -8.95 -22.53 20.57
C TRP A 402 -10.14 -23.03 19.75
N VAL A 403 -11.13 -22.17 19.47
CA VAL A 403 -12.25 -22.51 18.56
C VAL A 403 -11.73 -22.93 17.20
N TYR A 404 -10.78 -22.18 16.64
CA TYR A 404 -10.16 -22.47 15.35
C TYR A 404 -9.44 -23.82 15.36
N ARG A 405 -8.63 -24.11 16.39
CA ARG A 405 -7.89 -25.39 16.52
C ARG A 405 -8.83 -26.57 16.74
N CYS A 406 -9.84 -26.43 17.59
CA CYS A 406 -10.87 -27.45 17.77
C CYS A 406 -11.60 -27.75 16.47
N LEU A 407 -12.00 -26.72 15.72
CA LEU A 407 -12.67 -26.91 14.42
C LEU A 407 -11.75 -27.62 13.41
N GLN A 408 -10.46 -27.27 13.37
CA GLN A 408 -9.48 -27.98 12.53
C GLN A 408 -9.39 -29.47 12.91
N VAL A 409 -9.22 -29.79 14.19
CA VAL A 409 -9.15 -31.18 14.67
C VAL A 409 -10.44 -31.94 14.34
N VAL A 410 -11.60 -31.37 14.62
CA VAL A 410 -12.91 -31.98 14.31
C VAL A 410 -13.05 -32.20 12.81
N SER A 411 -12.67 -31.24 11.96
CA SER A 411 -12.76 -31.39 10.51
C SER A 411 -11.88 -32.54 9.98
N VAL A 412 -10.65 -32.68 10.51
CA VAL A 412 -9.75 -33.78 10.18
C VAL A 412 -10.32 -35.11 10.66
N MET A 413 -10.87 -35.18 11.88
CA MET A 413 -11.51 -36.38 12.42
C MET A 413 -12.75 -36.78 11.60
N CYS A 414 -13.60 -35.83 11.19
CA CYS A 414 -14.76 -36.10 10.35
C CYS A 414 -14.35 -36.60 8.96
N MET A 415 -13.33 -35.98 8.34
CA MET A 415 -12.78 -36.42 7.06
C MET A 415 -12.18 -37.82 7.16
N TRP A 416 -11.40 -38.10 8.20
CA TRP A 416 -10.83 -39.43 8.46
C TRP A 416 -11.93 -40.49 8.66
N HIS A 417 -12.95 -40.17 9.46
CA HIS A 417 -14.09 -41.06 9.67
C HIS A 417 -14.82 -41.34 8.35
N PHE A 418 -15.10 -40.32 7.55
CA PHE A 418 -15.72 -40.49 6.23
C PHE A 418 -14.89 -41.39 5.30
N LEU A 419 -13.57 -41.20 5.24
CA LEU A 419 -12.67 -42.02 4.43
C LEU A 419 -12.63 -43.48 4.89
N THR A 420 -12.55 -43.74 6.21
CA THR A 420 -12.59 -45.11 6.74
C THR A 420 -13.94 -45.80 6.53
N LEU A 421 -15.04 -45.04 6.46
CA LEU A 421 -16.36 -45.58 6.08
C LEU A 421 -16.41 -45.99 4.60
N ARG A 422 -15.71 -45.28 3.71
CA ARG A 422 -15.73 -45.54 2.27
C ARG A 422 -14.64 -46.50 1.79
N TYR A 423 -13.51 -46.59 2.49
CA TYR A 423 -12.36 -47.39 2.07
C TYR A 423 -11.97 -48.45 3.12
N ALA A 424 -12.37 -49.70 2.85
CA ALA A 424 -12.17 -50.83 3.76
C ALA A 424 -10.69 -51.09 4.15
N PRO A 425 -9.69 -50.95 3.24
CA PRO A 425 -8.28 -51.08 3.62
C PRO A 425 -7.83 -50.03 4.64
N LEU A 426 -8.29 -48.78 4.52
CA LEU A 426 -7.99 -47.73 5.52
C LEU A 426 -8.57 -48.09 6.88
N ARG A 427 -9.79 -48.64 6.89
CA ARG A 427 -10.48 -49.05 8.12
C ARG A 427 -9.74 -50.17 8.85
N GLN A 428 -9.25 -51.17 8.11
CA GLN A 428 -8.46 -52.27 8.68
C GLN A 428 -7.12 -51.77 9.21
N LEU A 429 -6.41 -50.92 8.45
CA LEU A 429 -5.14 -50.34 8.87
C LEU A 429 -5.31 -49.49 10.14
N TRP A 430 -6.35 -48.65 10.19
CA TRP A 430 -6.68 -47.86 11.38
C TRP A 430 -7.04 -48.74 12.59
N GLY A 431 -7.88 -49.76 12.41
CA GLY A 431 -8.22 -50.70 13.48
C GLY A 431 -7.01 -51.47 14.02
N ASN A 432 -6.05 -51.80 13.16
CA ASN A 432 -4.79 -52.44 13.57
C ASN A 432 -3.87 -51.46 14.32
N ALA A 433 -3.74 -50.23 13.84
CA ALA A 433 -2.96 -49.18 14.51
C ALA A 433 -3.53 -48.84 15.90
N LEU A 434 -4.86 -48.73 16.03
CA LEU A 434 -5.50 -48.47 17.31
C LEU A 434 -5.31 -49.63 18.30
N ARG A 435 -5.40 -50.88 17.82
CA ARG A 435 -5.09 -52.08 18.64
C ARG A 435 -3.64 -52.09 19.11
N LEU A 436 -2.69 -51.74 18.24
CA LEU A 436 -1.27 -51.62 18.60
C LEU A 436 -1.05 -50.51 19.63
N LEU A 437 -1.66 -49.33 19.46
CA LEU A 437 -1.56 -48.22 20.41
C LEU A 437 -2.13 -48.57 21.78
N ILE A 438 -3.29 -49.23 21.83
CA ILE A 438 -3.88 -49.70 23.10
C ILE A 438 -2.97 -50.75 23.75
N HIS A 439 -2.35 -51.63 22.95
CA HIS A 439 -1.43 -52.63 23.45
C HIS A 439 -0.16 -51.99 24.04
N LEU A 440 0.44 -51.03 23.33
CA LEU A 440 1.60 -50.25 23.81
C LEU A 440 1.26 -49.42 25.05
N ALA A 441 0.09 -48.78 25.09
CA ALA A 441 -0.38 -48.01 26.25
C ALA A 441 -0.58 -48.90 27.49
N ARG A 442 -1.00 -50.16 27.31
CA ARG A 442 -1.09 -51.15 28.39
C ARG A 442 0.26 -51.67 28.87
N MET A 443 1.32 -51.56 28.06
CA MET A 443 2.68 -51.93 28.44
C MET A 443 3.43 -50.79 29.15
N LEU A 444 2.94 -49.55 29.10
CA LEU A 444 3.49 -48.47 29.90
C LEU A 444 3.10 -48.71 31.37
N PRO A 445 4.07 -48.94 32.28
CA PRO A 445 3.76 -49.04 33.70
C PRO A 445 3.19 -47.69 34.16
N PHE A 446 2.00 -47.70 34.75
CA PHE A 446 1.46 -46.54 35.44
C PHE A 446 2.44 -46.19 36.57
N VAL A 447 3.14 -45.06 36.44
CA VAL A 447 3.92 -44.41 37.51
C VAL A 447 3.12 -43.23 38.03
#